data_AF-A0A2B7Z1D5-F1
#
_entry.id   AF-A0A2B7Z1D5-F1
#
_cell.length_a   1.000
_cell.length_b   1.000
_cell.length_c   1.000
_cell.angle_alpha   90.00
_cell.angle_beta   90.00
_cell.angle_gamma   90.00
#
_symmetry.space_group_name_H-M   'P 1'
#
loop_
_entity.id
_entity.type
_entity.pdbx_description
1 polymer ?
#
loop_
_entity_poly.entity_id
_entity_poly.type
_entity_poly.pdbx_seq_one_letter_code
_entity_poly.pdbx_strand_id
1 'polypeptide(L)'
;MASRSLLLPHYLTTLNASDFARVIVCRGKDEELFPVPKHMLSAFSPRFQAALNAESGEEEETVIRYPELELDTFELFVEWMYTGRYLDRLQLPPSGII
;
A
#
# COMPACT_ATOMS: atom_id res chain seq x y z
N MET A 1 2.77 -7.13 -27.19
CA MET A 1 3.34 -7.33 -25.84
C MET A 1 3.90 -6.00 -25.36
N ALA A 2 3.07 -5.12 -24.80
CA ALA A 2 3.54 -3.86 -24.26
C ALA A 2 3.82 -4.04 -22.76
N SER A 3 5.08 -4.29 -22.40
CA SER A 3 5.54 -4.11 -21.03
C SER A 3 5.33 -2.64 -20.67
N ARG A 4 4.22 -2.35 -19.98
CA ARG A 4 4.01 -1.06 -19.33
C ARG A 4 5.07 -0.95 -18.23
N SER A 5 6.21 -0.38 -18.59
CA SER A 5 7.13 0.20 -17.61
C SER A 5 6.34 1.29 -16.89
N LEU A 6 5.85 0.95 -15.70
CA LEU A 6 5.40 1.94 -14.75
C LEU A 6 6.65 2.73 -14.40
N LEU A 7 6.80 3.91 -15.01
CA LEU A 7 7.81 4.89 -14.63
C LEU A 7 7.50 5.25 -13.18
N LEU A 8 8.10 4.51 -12.25
CA LEU A 8 8.10 4.85 -10.84
C LEU A 8 8.70 6.26 -10.77
N PRO A 9 7.97 7.24 -10.20
CA PRO A 9 8.48 8.60 -10.07
C PRO A 9 9.89 8.61 -9.46
N HIS A 10 10.77 9.48 -9.95
CA HIS A 10 12.18 9.56 -9.54
C HIS A 10 12.43 9.73 -8.03
N TYR A 11 11.41 10.01 -7.21
CA TYR A 11 11.52 10.04 -5.75
C TYR A 11 11.44 8.66 -5.09
N LEU A 12 10.94 7.62 -5.78
CA LEU A 12 10.89 6.24 -5.26
C LEU A 12 12.23 5.51 -5.39
N THR A 13 13.12 6.00 -6.27
CA THR A 13 14.44 5.41 -6.53
C THR A 13 15.48 5.66 -5.44
N THR A 14 15.17 6.48 -4.43
CA THR A 14 16.11 6.86 -3.36
C THR A 14 15.68 6.35 -1.98
N LEU A 15 14.61 5.55 -1.89
CA LEU A 15 14.12 5.06 -0.61
C LEU A 15 14.93 3.85 -0.15
N ASN A 16 15.51 3.95 1.04
CA ASN A 16 16.13 2.81 1.71
C ASN A 16 15.06 1.90 2.33
N ALA A 17 15.41 0.65 2.62
CA ALA A 17 14.48 -0.29 3.28
C ALA A 17 13.90 0.26 4.60
N SER A 18 14.66 1.09 5.33
CA SER A 18 14.23 1.76 6.56
C SER A 18 13.14 2.84 6.35
N ASP A 19 12.96 3.32 5.13
CA ASP A 19 11.92 4.30 4.76
C ASP A 19 10.54 3.65 4.53
N PHE A 20 10.47 2.32 4.59
CA PHE A 20 9.23 1.56 4.48
C PHE A 20 8.75 1.10 5.86
N ALA A 21 7.44 1.16 6.07
CA ALA A 21 6.78 0.45 7.15
C ALA A 21 6.14 -0.81 6.58
N ARG A 22 6.08 -1.87 7.40
CA ARG A 22 5.38 -3.09 7.04
C ARG A 22 4.01 -3.06 7.68
N VAL A 23 2.99 -3.12 6.84
CA VAL A 23 1.59 -3.13 7.29
C VAL A 23 1.10 -4.57 7.24
N ILE A 24 0.66 -5.12 8.37
CA ILE A 24 0.02 -6.43 8.43
C ILE A 24 -1.46 -6.26 8.15
N VAL A 25 -1.92 -6.95 7.11
CA VAL A 25 -3.31 -6.98 6.65
C VAL A 25 -3.78 -8.43 6.52
N CYS A 26 -5.08 -8.66 6.55
CA CYS A 26 -5.64 -10.00 6.39
C CYS A 26 -5.84 -10.35 4.91
N ARG A 27 -5.55 -11.59 4.53
CA ARG A 27 -5.99 -12.20 3.27
C ARG A 27 -6.90 -13.37 3.62
N GLY A 28 -8.18 -13.11 3.83
CA GLY A 28 -9.14 -14.11 4.30
C GLY A 28 -8.87 -14.56 5.74
N LYS A 29 -8.23 -15.72 5.94
CA LYS A 29 -7.89 -16.24 7.29
C LYS A 29 -6.42 -16.07 7.68
N ASP A 30 -5.59 -15.66 6.72
CA ASP A 30 -4.15 -15.51 6.91
C ASP A 30 -3.79 -14.02 7.05
N GLU A 31 -2.66 -13.75 7.72
CA GLU A 31 -2.07 -12.40 7.80
C GLU A 31 -0.93 -12.28 6.78
N GLU A 32 -0.84 -11.13 6.11
CA GLU A 32 0.21 -10.84 5.13
C GLU A 32 0.87 -9.49 5.39
N LEU A 33 2.18 -9.41 5.13
CA LEU A 33 2.99 -8.21 5.31
C LEU A 33 3.09 -7.43 4.01
N PHE A 34 2.61 -6.20 4.04
CA PHE A 34 2.59 -5.30 2.90
C PHE A 34 3.52 -4.09 3.14
N PRO A 35 4.63 -3.94 2.39
CA PRO A 35 5.54 -2.81 2.56
C PRO A 35 4.99 -1.52 1.93
N VAL A 36 4.98 -0.42 2.68
CA VAL A 36 4.53 0.90 2.21
C VAL A 36 5.48 2.00 2.68
N PRO A 37 5.83 3.00 1.85
CA PRO A 37 6.65 4.13 2.29
C PRO A 37 6.02 4.93 3.42
N LYS A 38 6.79 5.14 4.50
CA LYS A 38 6.36 5.85 5.71
C LYS A 38 5.85 7.27 5.40
N HIS A 39 6.53 7.98 4.51
CA HIS A 39 6.18 9.36 4.15
C HIS A 39 4.83 9.47 3.42
N MET A 40 4.41 8.45 2.66
CA MET A 40 3.09 8.47 2.03
C MET A 40 2.00 8.12 3.03
N LEU A 41 2.23 7.12 3.89
CA LEU A 41 1.29 6.80 4.97
C LEU A 41 1.01 8.04 5.85
N SER A 42 2.04 8.77 6.26
CA SER A 42 1.89 9.98 7.08
C SER A 42 1.25 11.15 6.34
N ALA A 43 1.54 11.33 5.03
CA ALA A 43 0.95 12.40 4.23
C ALA A 43 -0.56 12.23 4.04
N PHE A 44 -1.04 10.99 3.90
CA PHE A 44 -2.44 10.70 3.59
C PHE A 44 -3.30 10.41 4.83
N SER A 45 -2.71 10.09 5.99
CA SER A 45 -3.47 9.89 7.23
C SER A 45 -2.70 10.27 8.49
N PRO A 46 -3.21 11.22 9.29
CA PRO A 46 -2.67 11.53 10.62
C PRO A 46 -2.66 10.31 11.56
N ARG A 47 -3.57 9.34 11.34
CA ARG A 47 -3.62 8.09 12.11
C ARG A 47 -2.40 7.21 11.85
N PHE A 48 -1.99 7.09 10.57
CA PHE A 48 -0.76 6.37 10.24
C PHE A 48 0.48 7.11 10.75
N GLN A 49 0.49 8.45 10.70
CA GLN A 49 1.60 9.24 11.27
C GLN A 49 1.77 8.96 12.77
N ALA A 50 0.67 8.94 13.53
CA ALA A 50 0.71 8.61 14.95
C ALA A 50 1.20 7.17 15.20
N ALA A 51 0.72 6.21 14.40
CA ALA A 51 1.16 4.81 14.49
C ALA A 51 2.66 4.65 14.18
N LEU A 52 3.15 5.31 13.12
CA LEU A 52 4.56 5.31 12.77
C LEU A 52 5.41 5.90 13.89
N ASN A 53 4.99 7.02 14.49
CA ASN A 53 5.73 7.64 15.59
C ASN A 53 5.73 6.79 16.87
N ALA A 54 4.64 6.06 17.13
CA ALA A 54 4.54 5.13 18.26
C ALA A 54 5.45 3.91 18.09
N GLU A 55 5.54 3.38 16.86
CA GLU A 55 6.34 2.21 16.50
C GLU A 55 7.81 2.54 16.15
N SER A 56 8.22 3.83 16.16
CA SER A 56 9.59 4.26 15.84
C SER A 56 10.57 4.16 17.03
N GLY A 57 10.32 3.28 17.99
CA GLY A 57 11.21 3.09 19.15
C GLY A 57 12.28 2.05 18.86
N GLU A 58 13.57 2.44 18.82
CA GLU A 58 14.83 1.64 18.76
C GLU A 58 14.94 0.45 17.76
N GLU A 59 13.86 0.00 17.15
CA GLU A 59 13.79 -1.11 16.21
C GLU A 59 13.96 -0.60 14.78
N GLU A 60 14.79 -1.28 13.99
CA GLU A 60 15.02 -0.93 12.58
C GLU A 60 13.77 -1.11 11.70
N GLU A 61 12.79 -1.89 12.16
CA GLU A 61 11.63 -2.31 11.40
C GLU A 61 10.32 -1.84 12.03
N THR A 62 9.62 -0.92 11.34
CA THR A 62 8.33 -0.39 11.81
C THR A 62 7.19 -1.27 11.29
N VAL A 63 6.45 -1.93 12.19
CA VAL A 63 5.35 -2.83 11.84
C VAL A 63 4.03 -2.28 12.36
N ILE A 64 3.05 -2.07 11.48
CA ILE A 64 1.70 -1.62 11.86
C ILE A 64 0.70 -2.73 11.55
N ARG A 65 -0.15 -3.11 12.52
CA ARG A 65 -1.12 -4.19 12.35
C ARG A 65 -2.55 -3.67 12.19
N TYR A 66 -3.22 -4.11 11.13
CA TYR A 66 -4.64 -3.89 10.88
C TYR A 66 -5.33 -5.23 10.51
N PRO A 67 -5.55 -6.12 11.49
CA PRO A 67 -6.21 -7.41 11.25
C PRO A 67 -7.66 -7.29 10.77
N GLU A 68 -8.27 -6.11 10.88
CA GLU A 68 -9.60 -5.82 10.34
C GLU A 68 -9.60 -5.49 8.84
N LEU A 69 -8.43 -5.28 8.25
CA LEU A 69 -8.30 -4.79 6.88
C LEU A 69 -7.97 -5.93 5.93
N GLU A 70 -8.81 -6.15 4.91
CA GLU A 70 -8.52 -7.07 3.83
C GLU A 70 -7.42 -6.51 2.91
N LEU A 71 -6.52 -7.38 2.48
CA LEU A 71 -5.40 -7.09 1.61
C LEU A 71 -5.86 -6.42 0.32
N ASP A 72 -6.90 -6.96 -0.32
CA ASP A 72 -7.44 -6.41 -1.57
C ASP A 72 -7.89 -4.95 -1.39
N THR A 73 -8.43 -4.62 -0.22
CA THR A 73 -8.85 -3.25 0.10
C THR A 73 -7.63 -2.36 0.32
N PHE A 74 -6.61 -2.86 1.01
CA PHE A 74 -5.39 -2.11 1.24
C PHE A 74 -4.58 -1.88 -0.05
N GLU A 75 -4.53 -2.87 -0.93
CA GLU A 75 -3.90 -2.75 -2.25
C GLU A 75 -4.54 -1.61 -3.06
N LEU A 76 -5.88 -1.53 -3.08
CA LEU A 76 -6.59 -0.46 -3.76
C LEU A 76 -6.29 0.92 -3.14
N PHE A 77 -6.19 0.99 -1.81
CA PHE A 77 -5.79 2.21 -1.11
C PHE A 77 -4.38 2.65 -1.47
N VAL A 78 -3.42 1.73 -1.47
CA VAL A 78 -2.03 2.00 -1.86
C VAL A 78 -1.96 2.40 -3.33
N GLU A 79 -2.63 1.70 -4.22
CA GLU A 79 -2.69 2.02 -5.64
C GLU A 79 -3.23 3.43 -5.89
N TRP A 80 -4.32 3.79 -5.20
CA TRP A 80 -4.86 5.14 -5.20
C TRP A 80 -3.87 6.17 -4.64
N MET A 81 -3.16 5.85 -3.57
CA MET A 81 -2.14 6.73 -2.96
C MET A 81 -1.00 7.04 -3.94
N TYR A 82 -0.55 6.05 -4.72
CA TYR A 82 0.50 6.23 -5.71
C TYR A 82 0.04 6.93 -6.99
N THR A 83 -1.20 6.70 -7.43
CA THR A 83 -1.67 7.15 -8.75
C THR A 83 -2.66 8.31 -8.72
N GLY A 84 -3.23 8.61 -7.54
CA GLY A 84 -4.36 9.50 -7.36
C GLY A 84 -5.65 9.03 -8.04
N ARG A 85 -5.71 7.78 -8.52
CA ARG A 85 -6.82 7.22 -9.28
C ARG A 85 -7.27 5.91 -8.66
N TYR A 86 -8.57 5.70 -8.59
CA TYR A 86 -9.12 4.38 -8.33
C TYR A 86 -9.20 3.67 -9.67
N LEU A 87 -8.41 2.61 -9.89
CA LEU A 87 -8.69 1.72 -11.01
C LEU A 87 -9.99 1.00 -10.68
N ASP A 88 -11.03 1.31 -11.43
CA ASP A 88 -12.28 0.56 -11.40
C ASP A 88 -12.00 -0.85 -11.93
N ARG A 89 -11.56 -1.74 -11.01
CA ARG A 89 -11.18 -3.12 -11.30
C ARG A 89 -12.41 -4.02 -11.42
N LEU A 90 -13.62 -3.44 -11.52
CA LEU A 90 -14.82 -4.12 -11.99
C LEU A 90 -14.66 -4.42 -13.48
N GLN A 91 -13.99 -5.54 -13.78
CA GLN A 91 -14.20 -6.18 -15.08
C GLN A 91 -15.65 -6.65 -15.13
N LEU A 92 -16.52 -5.84 -15.74
CA LEU A 92 -17.71 -6.38 -16.37
C LEU A 92 -17.23 -7.40 -17.43
N PRO A 93 -17.78 -8.63 -17.46
CA PRO A 93 -17.57 -9.48 -18.63
C PRO A 93 -18.02 -8.69 -19.86
N PRO A 94 -17.38 -8.85 -21.03
CA PRO A 94 -17.84 -8.19 -22.25
C PRO A 94 -19.28 -8.66 -22.51
N SER A 95 -20.25 -7.80 -22.17
CA SER A 95 -21.62 -7.93 -22.61
C SER A 95 -21.61 -7.72 -24.13
N GLY A 96 -21.44 -8.82 -24.85
CA GLY A 96 -21.27 -8.81 -26.29
C GLY A 96 -21.19 -10.21 -26.88
N ILE A 97 -22.02 -11.14 -26.39
CA ILE A 97 -22.58 -12.18 -27.24
C ILE A 97 -23.86 -11.59 -27.82
N ILE A 98 -23.80 -11.04 -29.04
CA ILE A 98 -24.87 -11.10 -30.05
C ILE A 98 -24.20 -11.08 -31.42
#